data_AF-A0A0G3GA30-F1
#
_entry.id   AF-A0A0G3GA30-F1
#
_cell.length_a   1.000
_cell.length_b   1.000
_cell.length_c   1.000
_cell.angle_alpha   90.00
_cell.angle_beta   90.00
_cell.angle_gamma   90.00
#
_symmetry.space_group_name_H-M   'P 1'
#
loop_
_entity.id
_entity.type
_entity.pdbx_description
1 polymer ?
#
loop_
_entity_poly.entity_id
_entity_poly.type
_entity_poly.pdbx_seq_one_letter_code
_entity_poly.pdbx_strand_id
1 'polypeptide(L)'
;MSRSSSSTASSPLPTRHIALRHAFTVTLLVIGLWLMHMNLRVLPEAGVMALWIGVTLLIAHGGFRRHRVRRAAFLRGYLEPPSQWPRRLRGGPLMALRHLIIGALLGGLLLITLARIPTQEVWAALLVAGFVLVISEALFARLLRGHAHPQFAPELVRRGALRLTGMLLIVALLALALLARYPDLTGASLEQAVWFLVHQEAARSHLLEAGLQLAAAQDALRLWLGQQWFPQGVESLPALLGWLLVLAEQAFLALGFLLLANGLLPLRPTNDTLGDPRNAPVIE
;
A
#
# COMPACT_ATOMS: atom_id res chain seq x y z
N MET A 1 12.86 -42.76 -43.18
CA MET A 1 12.16 -43.26 -41.97
C MET A 1 13.16 -43.32 -40.82
N SER A 2 13.07 -42.42 -39.84
CA SER A 2 13.64 -42.66 -38.50
C SER A 2 13.23 -41.55 -37.51
N ARG A 3 12.24 -41.92 -36.69
CA ARG A 3 12.01 -41.53 -35.28
C ARG A 3 11.78 -40.07 -34.96
N SER A 4 10.49 -39.72 -35.01
CA SER A 4 9.84 -38.78 -34.12
C SER A 4 10.13 -39.11 -32.65
N SER A 5 10.96 -38.30 -31.99
CA SER A 5 11.04 -38.27 -30.53
C SER A 5 9.95 -37.34 -29.98
N SER A 6 8.78 -37.91 -29.74
CA SER A 6 7.83 -37.40 -28.76
C SER A 6 8.47 -37.48 -27.37
N SER A 7 8.76 -36.35 -26.74
CA SER A 7 8.93 -36.30 -25.28
C SER A 7 8.31 -35.05 -24.67
N THR A 8 7.18 -35.27 -24.02
CA THR A 8 6.73 -34.60 -22.78
C THR A 8 6.47 -33.10 -22.83
N ALA A 9 5.31 -32.77 -23.38
CA ALA A 9 4.51 -31.64 -22.91
C ALA A 9 4.00 -31.91 -21.48
N SER A 10 4.73 -31.40 -20.48
CA SER A 10 4.22 -31.12 -19.12
C SER A 10 5.26 -30.23 -18.42
N SER A 11 5.06 -28.92 -18.27
CA SER A 11 4.29 -28.43 -17.12
C SER A 11 4.15 -26.89 -17.13
N PRO A 12 2.94 -26.32 -17.10
CA PRO A 12 2.75 -24.91 -16.74
C PRO A 12 2.67 -24.78 -15.21
N LEU A 13 3.66 -25.27 -14.46
CA LEU A 13 3.67 -25.26 -12.98
C LEU A 13 4.27 -24.01 -12.28
N PRO A 14 5.18 -23.20 -12.85
CA PRO A 14 5.88 -22.18 -12.05
C PRO A 14 4.99 -21.00 -11.63
N THR A 15 3.93 -20.70 -12.39
CA THR A 15 3.09 -19.54 -12.11
C THR A 15 2.14 -19.75 -10.93
N ARG A 16 1.60 -20.96 -10.74
CA ARG A 16 0.61 -21.24 -9.67
C ARG A 16 1.25 -21.16 -8.28
N HIS A 17 2.47 -21.69 -8.12
CA HIS A 17 3.20 -21.66 -6.84
C HIS A 17 3.54 -20.23 -6.39
N ILE A 18 3.92 -19.34 -7.33
CA ILE A 18 4.23 -17.94 -6.98
C ILE A 18 2.96 -17.20 -6.54
N ALA A 19 1.84 -17.40 -7.24
CA ALA A 19 0.57 -16.77 -6.87
C ALA A 19 0.09 -17.26 -5.50
N LEU A 20 0.19 -18.56 -5.22
CA LEU A 20 -0.15 -19.13 -3.92
C LEU A 20 0.73 -18.57 -2.81
N ARG A 21 2.05 -18.45 -3.04
CA ARG A 21 2.97 -17.84 -2.08
C ARG A 21 2.61 -16.38 -1.81
N HIS A 22 2.30 -15.59 -2.84
CA HIS A 22 1.89 -14.20 -2.67
C HIS A 22 0.59 -14.09 -1.88
N ALA A 23 -0.41 -14.92 -2.20
CA ALA A 23 -1.67 -14.99 -1.47
C ALA A 23 -1.44 -15.36 0.00
N PHE A 24 -0.63 -16.38 0.27
CA PHE A 24 -0.26 -16.78 1.63
C PHE A 24 0.46 -15.67 2.39
N THR A 25 1.44 -14.99 1.79
CA THR A 25 2.14 -13.85 2.40
C THR A 25 1.18 -12.70 2.74
N VAL A 26 0.23 -12.42 1.86
CA VAL A 26 -0.81 -11.41 2.09
C VAL A 26 -1.74 -11.81 3.23
N THR A 27 -2.17 -13.08 3.29
CA THR A 27 -2.99 -13.58 4.40
C THR A 27 -2.26 -13.46 5.73
N LEU A 28 -0.99 -13.89 5.78
CA LEU A 28 -0.16 -13.72 6.98
C LEU A 28 0.02 -12.25 7.36
N LEU A 29 0.15 -11.35 6.37
CA LEU A 29 0.22 -9.93 6.63
C LEU A 29 -1.07 -9.43 7.30
N VAL A 30 -2.24 -9.76 6.75
CA VAL A 30 -3.52 -9.31 7.30
C VAL A 30 -3.72 -9.87 8.71
N ILE A 31 -3.36 -11.14 8.96
CA ILE A 31 -3.38 -11.74 10.29
C ILE A 31 -2.44 -11.00 11.24
N GLY A 32 -1.21 -10.69 10.81
CA GLY A 32 -0.24 -9.94 11.60
C GLY A 32 -0.74 -8.54 11.96
N LEU A 33 -1.32 -7.84 10.99
CA LEU A 33 -1.96 -6.53 11.19
C LEU A 33 -3.14 -6.63 12.17
N TRP A 34 -3.95 -7.68 12.07
CA TRP A 34 -5.07 -7.92 12.98
C TRP A 34 -4.61 -8.18 14.42
N LEU A 35 -3.57 -9.02 14.59
CA LEU A 35 -2.95 -9.24 15.89
C LEU A 35 -2.33 -7.96 16.46
N MET A 36 -1.71 -7.14 15.61
CA MET A 36 -1.21 -5.83 16.00
C MET A 36 -2.34 -4.93 16.49
N HIS A 37 -3.45 -4.81 15.73
CA HIS A 37 -4.62 -4.03 16.13
C HIS A 37 -5.13 -4.43 17.53
N MET A 38 -5.22 -5.73 17.81
CA MET A 38 -5.67 -6.25 19.10
C MET A 38 -4.74 -5.92 20.27
N ASN A 39 -3.43 -5.75 20.02
CA ASN A 39 -2.42 -5.56 21.07
C ASN A 39 -1.80 -4.16 21.09
N LEU A 40 -2.10 -3.29 20.12
CA LEU A 40 -1.39 -2.02 19.95
C LEU A 40 -1.53 -1.09 21.15
N ARG A 41 -2.74 -1.02 21.71
CA ARG A 41 -3.06 -0.12 22.83
C ARG A 41 -2.39 -0.53 24.14
N VAL A 42 -2.01 -1.81 24.30
CA VAL A 42 -1.38 -2.34 25.53
C VAL A 42 0.14 -2.44 25.43
N LEU A 43 0.71 -2.23 24.25
CA LEU A 43 2.15 -2.27 24.02
C LEU A 43 2.85 -1.11 24.77
N PRO A 44 3.98 -1.37 25.45
CA PRO A 44 4.79 -0.30 26.03
C PRO A 44 5.45 0.53 24.93
N GLU A 45 5.95 1.71 25.30
CA GLU A 45 6.60 2.68 24.41
C GLU A 45 7.66 2.04 23.49
N ALA A 46 8.55 1.22 24.06
CA ALA A 46 9.59 0.53 23.30
C ALA A 46 9.03 -0.44 22.24
N GLY A 47 7.90 -1.08 22.53
CA GLY A 47 7.22 -1.99 21.61
C GLY A 47 6.60 -1.24 20.43
N VAL A 48 5.93 -0.10 20.69
CA VAL A 48 5.39 0.77 19.65
C VAL A 48 6.52 1.32 18.76
N MET A 49 7.62 1.77 19.36
CA MET A 49 8.79 2.26 18.61
C MET A 49 9.43 1.18 17.74
N ALA A 50 9.64 -0.01 18.27
CA ALA A 50 10.20 -1.13 17.50
C ALA A 50 9.32 -1.49 16.31
N LEU A 51 7.99 -1.53 16.52
CA LEU A 51 7.02 -1.81 15.49
C LEU A 51 6.98 -0.72 14.42
N TRP A 52 7.01 0.55 14.84
CA TRP A 52 7.06 1.70 13.95
C TRP A 52 8.31 1.69 13.07
N ILE A 53 9.48 1.39 13.64
CA ILE A 53 10.73 1.22 12.90
C ILE A 53 10.60 0.06 11.91
N GLY A 54 10.08 -1.09 12.33
CA GLY A 54 9.90 -2.26 11.46
C GLY A 54 9.02 -1.96 10.25
N VAL A 55 7.86 -1.34 10.47
CA VAL A 55 6.94 -0.92 9.40
C VAL A 55 7.59 0.11 8.49
N THR A 56 8.29 1.10 9.06
CA THR A 56 9.02 2.14 8.33
C THR A 56 10.04 1.53 7.38
N LEU A 57 10.86 0.60 7.88
CA LEU A 57 11.88 -0.07 7.08
C LEU A 57 11.27 -0.91 5.95
N LEU A 58 10.17 -1.61 6.20
CA LEU A 58 9.47 -2.38 5.17
C LEU A 58 8.92 -1.50 4.04
N ILE A 59 8.25 -0.40 4.40
CA ILE A 59 7.71 0.57 3.42
C ILE A 59 8.86 1.23 2.65
N ALA A 60 9.89 1.69 3.36
CA ALA A 60 11.05 2.35 2.77
C ALA A 60 11.81 1.41 1.82
N HIS A 61 12.02 0.15 2.22
CA HIS A 61 12.68 -0.87 1.41
C HIS A 61 11.92 -1.14 0.11
N GLY A 62 10.59 -1.32 0.19
CA GLY A 62 9.73 -1.54 -0.97
C GLY A 62 9.77 -0.37 -1.96
N GLY A 63 9.69 0.87 -1.48
CA GLY A 63 9.77 2.06 -2.32
C GLY A 63 11.16 2.28 -2.93
N PHE A 64 12.21 2.13 -2.13
CA PHE A 64 13.59 2.31 -2.55
C PHE A 64 13.97 1.36 -3.68
N ARG A 65 13.63 0.08 -3.57
CA ARG A 65 13.90 -0.92 -4.62
C ARG A 65 13.31 -0.52 -5.98
N ARG A 66 12.04 -0.10 -6.00
CA ARG A 66 11.35 0.30 -7.24
C ARG A 66 11.96 1.53 -7.87
N HIS A 67 12.22 2.55 -7.06
CA HIS A 67 12.77 3.79 -7.56
C HIS A 67 14.20 3.57 -8.08
N ARG A 68 14.97 2.62 -7.52
CA ARG A 68 16.27 2.21 -8.08
C ARG A 68 16.11 1.56 -9.45
N VAL A 69 15.14 0.67 -9.64
CA VAL A 69 14.87 0.03 -10.94
C VAL A 69 14.46 1.07 -11.99
N ARG A 70 13.56 2.00 -11.64
CA ARG A 70 13.14 3.09 -12.54
C ARG A 70 14.28 4.02 -12.90
N ARG A 71 15.10 4.41 -11.92
CA ARG A 71 16.24 5.28 -12.17
C ARG A 71 17.32 4.57 -12.99
N ALA A 72 17.52 3.27 -12.78
CA ALA A 72 18.40 2.47 -13.62
C ALA A 72 17.91 2.38 -15.07
N ALA A 73 16.60 2.27 -15.28
CA ALA A 73 15.96 2.29 -16.59
C ALA A 73 16.20 3.64 -17.30
N PHE A 74 15.85 4.74 -16.63
CA PHE A 74 16.01 6.09 -17.13
C PHE A 74 17.47 6.36 -17.51
N LEU A 75 18.41 6.09 -16.59
CA LEU A 75 19.84 6.33 -16.84
C LEU A 75 20.41 5.52 -18.02
N ARG A 76 19.85 4.35 -18.35
CA ARG A 76 20.27 3.56 -19.53
C ARG A 76 19.79 4.16 -20.85
N GLY A 77 18.74 4.98 -20.84
CA GLY A 77 18.25 5.68 -22.04
C GLY A 77 19.01 6.97 -22.35
N TYR A 78 19.71 7.56 -21.36
CA TYR A 78 20.40 8.85 -21.51
C TYR A 78 21.93 8.77 -21.41
N LEU A 79 22.49 7.69 -20.88
CA LEU A 79 23.94 7.54 -20.69
C LEU A 79 24.48 6.40 -21.54
N GLU A 80 25.65 6.62 -22.14
CA GLU A 80 26.33 5.60 -22.92
C GLU A 80 26.68 4.35 -22.08
N PRO A 81 26.63 3.14 -22.67
CA PRO A 81 26.88 1.87 -21.99
C PRO A 81 28.20 1.76 -21.18
N PRO A 82 29.34 2.35 -21.59
CA PRO A 82 30.60 2.25 -20.84
C PRO A 82 30.68 3.20 -19.63
N SER A 83 29.74 4.13 -19.46
CA SER A 83 29.79 5.12 -18.39
C SER A 83 29.65 4.48 -17.00
N GLN A 84 30.44 4.94 -16.01
CA GLN A 84 30.33 4.50 -14.61
C GLN A 84 29.27 5.27 -13.80
N TRP A 85 28.81 6.40 -14.33
CA TRP A 85 27.79 7.27 -13.72
C TRP A 85 26.45 6.58 -13.41
N PRO A 86 25.95 5.62 -14.22
CA PRO A 86 24.78 4.83 -13.88
C PRO A 86 24.93 4.11 -12.54
N ARG A 87 26.12 3.63 -12.14
CA ARG A 87 26.30 2.95 -10.83
C ARG A 87 26.19 3.93 -9.65
N ARG A 88 26.79 5.12 -9.76
CA ARG A 88 26.79 6.12 -8.68
C ARG A 88 25.42 6.82 -8.50
N LEU A 89 24.70 7.09 -9.60
CA LEU A 89 23.44 7.84 -9.56
C LEU A 89 22.20 6.98 -9.32
N ARG A 90 22.32 5.64 -9.30
CA ARG A 90 21.18 4.72 -9.19
C ARG A 90 20.49 4.69 -7.81
N GLY A 91 21.13 5.12 -6.72
CA GLY A 91 20.53 5.04 -5.38
C GLY A 91 21.39 5.61 -4.24
N GLY A 92 21.54 6.93 -4.20
CA GLY A 92 22.34 7.61 -3.17
C GLY A 92 21.64 7.74 -1.80
N PRO A 93 22.37 8.21 -0.76
CA PRO A 93 21.88 8.32 0.62
C PRO A 93 20.67 9.24 0.73
N LEU A 94 20.61 10.34 -0.04
CA LEU A 94 19.45 11.24 -0.08
C LEU A 94 18.16 10.51 -0.50
N MET A 95 18.28 9.56 -1.43
CA MET A 95 17.14 8.77 -1.88
C MET A 95 16.69 7.78 -0.80
N ALA A 96 17.61 7.18 -0.06
CA ALA A 96 17.28 6.32 1.07
C ALA A 96 16.60 7.13 2.19
N LEU A 97 17.16 8.29 2.54
CA LEU A 97 16.60 9.21 3.53
C LEU A 97 15.17 9.64 3.17
N ARG A 98 14.92 10.01 1.91
CA ARG A 98 13.56 10.33 1.44
C ARG A 98 12.58 9.18 1.69
N HIS A 99 12.96 7.95 1.38
CA HIS A 99 12.08 6.80 1.58
C HIS A 99 11.92 6.42 3.06
N LEU A 100 12.92 6.67 3.89
CA LEU A 100 12.82 6.54 5.35
C LEU A 100 11.84 7.55 5.93
N ILE A 101 11.91 8.83 5.53
CA ILE A 101 10.98 9.86 5.98
C ILE A 101 9.54 9.51 5.56
N ILE A 102 9.33 9.17 4.29
CA ILE A 102 8.00 8.76 3.80
C ILE A 102 7.52 7.49 4.52
N GLY A 103 8.41 6.52 4.73
CA GLY A 103 8.10 5.29 5.45
C GLY A 103 7.75 5.54 6.91
N ALA A 104 8.43 6.48 7.57
CA ALA A 104 8.17 6.86 8.96
C ALA A 104 6.80 7.52 9.10
N LEU A 105 6.47 8.48 8.23
CA LEU A 105 5.18 9.15 8.24
C LEU A 105 4.03 8.17 7.93
N LEU A 106 4.14 7.40 6.85
CA LEU A 106 3.09 6.44 6.47
C LEU A 106 3.00 5.26 7.45
N GLY A 107 4.13 4.82 8.01
CA GLY A 107 4.16 3.77 9.02
C GLY A 107 3.51 4.21 10.34
N GLY A 108 3.78 5.43 10.79
CA GLY A 108 3.15 6.00 11.98
C GLY A 108 1.65 6.15 11.79
N LEU A 109 1.23 6.72 10.66
CA LEU A 109 -0.18 6.86 10.31
C LEU A 109 -0.88 5.49 10.17
N LEU A 110 -0.20 4.50 9.60
CA LEU A 110 -0.70 3.13 9.54
C LEU A 110 -0.92 2.55 10.94
N LEU A 111 0.02 2.74 11.88
CA LEU A 111 -0.16 2.26 13.26
C LEU A 111 -1.33 2.95 13.97
N ILE A 112 -1.46 4.27 13.83
CA ILE A 112 -2.56 5.04 14.41
C ILE A 112 -3.90 4.54 13.85
N THR A 113 -4.03 4.43 12.53
CA THR A 113 -5.25 3.93 11.87
C THR A 113 -5.54 2.49 12.26
N LEU A 114 -4.51 1.64 12.35
CA LEU A 114 -4.64 0.25 12.76
C LEU A 114 -5.22 0.10 14.16
N ALA A 115 -4.82 0.93 15.13
CA ALA A 115 -5.37 0.90 16.50
C ALA A 115 -6.83 1.38 16.60
N ARG A 116 -7.38 1.96 15.53
CA ARG A 116 -8.73 2.55 15.51
C ARG A 116 -9.68 1.88 14.52
N ILE A 117 -9.29 0.79 13.85
CA ILE A 117 -10.18 0.09 12.91
C ILE A 117 -11.45 -0.35 13.64
N PRO A 118 -12.64 0.20 13.28
CA PRO A 118 -13.83 0.04 14.09
C PRO A 118 -14.63 -1.23 13.79
N THR A 119 -14.52 -1.77 12.57
CA THR A 119 -15.41 -2.84 12.12
C THR A 119 -14.69 -3.99 11.41
N GLN A 120 -15.32 -5.17 11.41
CA GLN A 120 -14.77 -6.39 10.83
C GLN A 120 -14.73 -6.33 9.28
N GLU A 121 -15.60 -5.55 8.67
CA GLU A 121 -15.69 -5.41 7.21
C GLU A 121 -14.43 -4.75 6.62
N VAL A 122 -13.76 -3.87 7.38
CA VAL A 122 -12.48 -3.28 6.97
C VAL A 122 -11.42 -4.36 6.79
N TRP A 123 -11.35 -5.34 7.70
CA TRP A 123 -10.42 -6.47 7.60
C TRP A 123 -10.72 -7.36 6.40
N ALA A 124 -12.01 -7.61 6.15
CA ALA A 124 -12.45 -8.33 4.95
C ALA A 124 -12.03 -7.57 3.68
N ALA A 125 -12.20 -6.24 3.64
CA ALA A 125 -11.78 -5.41 2.53
C ALA A 125 -10.26 -5.45 2.30
N LEU A 126 -9.44 -5.39 3.35
CA LEU A 126 -7.98 -5.52 3.25
C LEU A 126 -7.57 -6.90 2.72
N LEU A 127 -8.20 -7.97 3.21
CA LEU A 127 -7.94 -9.33 2.75
C LEU A 127 -8.31 -9.50 1.26
N VAL A 128 -9.51 -9.07 0.87
CA VAL A 128 -9.98 -9.09 -0.52
C VAL A 128 -9.06 -8.27 -1.41
N ALA A 129 -8.68 -7.06 -1.01
CA ALA A 129 -7.73 -6.23 -1.75
C ALA A 129 -6.37 -6.92 -1.93
N GLY A 130 -5.91 -7.64 -0.91
CA GLY A 130 -4.74 -8.48 -1.01
C GLY A 130 -4.84 -9.57 -2.09
N PHE A 131 -5.98 -10.26 -2.19
CA PHE A 131 -6.22 -11.22 -3.28
C PHE A 131 -6.35 -10.54 -4.65
N VAL A 132 -7.06 -9.41 -4.72
CA VAL A 132 -7.17 -8.58 -5.93
C VAL A 132 -5.79 -8.14 -6.41
N LEU A 133 -4.86 -7.82 -5.52
CA LEU A 133 -3.47 -7.50 -5.88
C LEU A 133 -2.77 -8.66 -6.59
N VAL A 134 -2.91 -9.88 -6.07
CA VAL A 134 -2.29 -11.08 -6.66
C VAL A 134 -2.93 -11.43 -8.01
N ILE A 135 -4.25 -11.35 -8.11
CA ILE A 135 -5.00 -11.63 -9.34
C ILE A 135 -4.68 -10.58 -10.40
N SER A 136 -4.71 -9.30 -10.06
CA SER A 136 -4.40 -8.20 -10.97
C SER A 136 -2.95 -8.25 -11.43
N GLU A 137 -1.99 -8.61 -10.56
CA GLU A 137 -0.60 -8.84 -10.98
C GLU A 137 -0.51 -9.95 -12.03
N ALA A 138 -1.23 -11.06 -11.86
CA ALA A 138 -1.28 -12.13 -12.86
C ALA A 138 -1.95 -11.69 -14.17
N LEU A 139 -3.01 -10.88 -14.10
CA LEU A 139 -3.74 -10.35 -15.26
C LEU A 139 -2.87 -9.37 -16.05
N PHE A 140 -2.28 -8.37 -15.40
CA PHE A 140 -1.37 -7.43 -16.05
C PHE A 140 -0.15 -8.16 -16.62
N ALA A 141 0.39 -9.18 -15.94
CA ALA A 141 1.46 -10.00 -16.48
C ALA A 141 1.07 -10.81 -17.72
N ARG A 142 -0.23 -11.02 -17.97
CA ARG A 142 -0.74 -11.62 -19.22
C ARG A 142 -0.93 -10.57 -20.30
N LEU A 143 -1.55 -9.43 -19.97
CA LEU A 143 -1.83 -8.35 -20.90
C LEU A 143 -0.56 -7.69 -21.44
N LEU A 144 0.48 -7.55 -20.61
CA LEU A 144 1.74 -6.91 -21.02
C LEU A 144 2.73 -7.87 -21.71
N ARG A 145 2.39 -9.15 -21.88
CA ARG A 145 3.28 -10.10 -22.60
C ARG A 145 3.47 -9.65 -24.03
N GLY A 146 4.71 -9.63 -24.50
CA GLY A 146 5.06 -9.23 -25.87
C GLY A 146 4.99 -7.72 -26.13
N HIS A 147 4.39 -6.93 -25.24
CA HIS A 147 4.22 -5.48 -25.43
C HIS A 147 5.20 -4.64 -24.60
N ALA A 148 5.72 -5.21 -23.50
CA ALA A 148 6.62 -4.51 -22.59
C ALA A 148 8.05 -5.08 -22.66
N HIS A 149 9.03 -4.18 -22.61
CA HIS A 149 10.44 -4.57 -22.52
C HIS A 149 10.67 -5.47 -21.29
N PRO A 150 11.36 -6.62 -21.43
CA PRO A 150 11.40 -7.69 -20.42
C PRO A 150 11.96 -7.21 -19.08
N GLN A 151 12.90 -6.26 -19.09
CA GLN A 151 13.48 -5.69 -17.87
C GLN A 151 12.52 -4.80 -17.06
N PHE A 152 11.46 -4.27 -17.69
CA PHE A 152 10.51 -3.33 -17.07
C PHE A 152 9.11 -3.89 -16.90
N ALA A 153 8.81 -4.98 -17.61
CA ALA A 153 7.53 -5.68 -17.51
C ALA A 153 7.12 -5.98 -16.05
N PRO A 154 8.00 -6.50 -15.16
CA PRO A 154 7.61 -6.77 -13.77
C PRO A 154 7.18 -5.51 -12.98
N GLU A 155 7.85 -4.38 -13.19
CA GLU A 155 7.52 -3.11 -12.52
C GLU A 155 6.25 -2.48 -13.08
N LEU A 156 6.04 -2.53 -14.41
CA LEU A 156 4.82 -2.04 -15.04
C LEU A 156 3.59 -2.84 -14.61
N VAL A 157 3.71 -4.17 -14.63
CA VAL A 157 2.69 -5.10 -14.14
C VAL A 157 2.33 -4.76 -12.70
N ARG A 158 3.33 -4.65 -11.83
CA ARG A 158 3.09 -4.39 -10.41
C ARG A 158 2.53 -2.98 -10.18
N ARG A 159 2.94 -1.97 -10.95
CA ARG A 159 2.37 -0.61 -10.89
C ARG A 159 0.90 -0.61 -11.28
N GLY A 160 0.53 -1.31 -12.35
CA GLY A 160 -0.87 -1.49 -12.76
C GLY A 160 -1.69 -2.15 -11.66
N ALA A 161 -1.19 -3.27 -11.14
CA ALA A 161 -1.83 -4.04 -10.06
C ALA A 161 -2.05 -3.20 -8.79
N LEU A 162 -1.03 -2.46 -8.33
CA LEU A 162 -1.15 -1.58 -7.17
C LEU A 162 -2.16 -0.45 -7.39
N ARG A 163 -2.18 0.18 -8.57
CA ARG A 163 -3.11 1.27 -8.88
C ARG A 163 -4.56 0.78 -8.89
N LEU A 164 -4.81 -0.32 -9.61
CA LEU A 164 -6.14 -0.93 -9.66
C LEU A 164 -6.62 -1.34 -8.27
N THR A 165 -5.77 -2.06 -7.53
CA THR A 165 -6.11 -2.52 -6.18
C THR A 165 -6.32 -1.34 -5.23
N GLY A 166 -5.46 -0.31 -5.30
CA GLY A 166 -5.58 0.88 -4.46
C GLY A 166 -6.86 1.65 -4.73
N MET A 167 -7.22 1.84 -6.01
CA MET A 167 -8.48 2.47 -6.36
C MET A 167 -9.68 1.68 -5.82
N LEU A 168 -9.72 0.37 -6.05
CA LEU A 168 -10.82 -0.48 -5.56
C LEU A 168 -10.91 -0.49 -4.03
N LEU A 169 -9.76 -0.56 -3.34
CA LEU A 169 -9.72 -0.54 -1.88
C LEU A 169 -10.19 0.81 -1.32
N ILE A 170 -9.76 1.94 -1.90
CA ILE A 170 -10.22 3.27 -1.48
C ILE A 170 -11.74 3.38 -1.64
N VAL A 171 -12.28 2.92 -2.77
CA VAL A 171 -13.74 2.93 -3.02
C VAL A 171 -14.47 2.06 -1.99
N ALA A 172 -13.98 0.85 -1.71
CA ALA A 172 -14.57 -0.03 -0.73
C ALA A 172 -14.54 0.56 0.69
N LEU A 173 -13.40 1.13 1.10
CA LEU A 173 -13.25 1.78 2.39
C LEU A 173 -14.13 3.03 2.52
N LEU A 174 -14.24 3.82 1.45
CA LEU A 174 -15.14 4.97 1.41
C LEU A 174 -16.60 4.53 1.55
N ALA A 175 -17.03 3.46 0.86
CA ALA A 175 -18.37 2.92 1.01
C ALA A 175 -18.66 2.45 2.45
N LEU A 176 -17.69 1.78 3.10
CA LEU A 176 -17.80 1.41 4.51
C LEU A 176 -17.88 2.65 5.42
N ALA A 177 -17.07 3.67 5.16
CA ALA A 177 -17.07 4.91 5.93
C ALA A 177 -18.40 5.68 5.81
N LEU A 178 -19.10 5.58 4.68
CA LEU A 178 -20.43 6.16 4.47
C LEU A 178 -21.54 5.40 5.22
N LEU A 179 -21.37 4.09 5.39
CA LEU A 179 -22.32 3.23 6.11
C LEU A 179 -22.07 3.20 7.62
N ALA A 180 -20.93 3.73 8.08
CA ALA A 180 -20.60 3.79 9.48
C ALA A 180 -21.56 4.72 10.25
N ARG A 181 -21.94 4.30 11.46
CA ARG A 181 -22.75 5.12 12.36
C ARG A 181 -21.84 6.04 13.14
N TYR A 182 -22.08 7.34 13.04
CA TYR A 182 -21.32 8.36 13.76
C TYR A 182 -22.15 8.94 14.91
N PRO A 183 -21.50 9.42 16.00
CA PRO A 183 -22.18 10.10 17.07
C PRO A 183 -22.83 11.39 16.56
N ASP A 184 -24.00 11.71 17.10
CA ASP A 184 -24.66 12.99 16.86
C ASP A 184 -23.96 14.08 17.69
N LEU A 185 -23.41 15.07 17.00
CA LEU A 185 -22.71 16.25 17.55
C LEU A 185 -23.52 17.53 17.24
N THR A 186 -24.79 17.40 16.84
CA THR A 186 -25.67 18.56 16.64
C THR A 186 -25.83 19.32 17.95
N GLY A 187 -25.61 20.64 17.90
CA GLY A 187 -25.64 21.50 19.09
C GLY A 187 -24.37 21.53 19.94
N ALA A 188 -23.36 20.69 19.67
CA ALA A 188 -22.07 20.75 20.36
C ALA A 188 -21.15 21.83 19.76
N SER A 189 -20.38 22.51 20.61
CA SER A 189 -19.27 23.35 20.13
C SER A 189 -18.13 22.48 19.59
N LEU A 190 -17.28 23.04 18.72
CA LEU A 190 -16.12 22.31 18.18
C LEU A 190 -15.20 21.82 19.31
N GLU A 191 -14.98 22.65 20.34
CA GLU A 191 -14.18 22.28 21.51
C GLU A 191 -14.79 21.08 22.24
N GLN A 192 -16.10 21.08 22.47
CA GLN A 192 -16.79 19.96 23.11
C GLN A 192 -16.69 18.68 22.28
N ALA A 193 -16.85 18.77 20.96
CA ALA A 193 -16.71 17.63 20.05
C ALA A 193 -15.30 17.03 20.06
N VAL A 194 -14.27 17.88 20.04
CA VAL A 194 -12.86 17.46 20.11
C VAL A 194 -12.59 16.77 21.44
N TRP A 195 -12.93 17.40 22.57
CA TRP A 195 -12.70 16.79 23.88
C TRP A 195 -13.48 15.49 24.06
N PHE A 196 -14.72 15.41 23.56
CA PHE A 196 -15.52 14.19 23.65
C PHE A 196 -14.85 12.98 22.97
N LEU A 197 -14.26 13.18 21.79
CA LEU A 197 -13.58 12.11 21.05
C LEU A 197 -12.16 11.83 21.56
N VAL A 198 -11.41 12.87 21.94
CA VAL A 198 -10.05 12.75 22.47
C VAL A 198 -10.02 11.95 23.78
N HIS A 199 -10.95 12.19 24.70
CA HIS A 199 -11.00 11.48 26.00
C HIS A 199 -11.34 9.99 25.87
N GLN A 200 -11.88 9.55 24.74
CA GLN A 200 -12.16 8.12 24.50
C GLN A 200 -10.92 7.36 24.05
N GLU A 201 -9.86 8.06 23.63
CA GLU A 201 -8.63 7.43 23.17
C GLU A 201 -7.62 7.32 24.29
N ALA A 202 -7.27 6.07 24.63
CA ALA A 202 -6.20 5.75 25.56
C ALA A 202 -5.30 4.64 25.01
N ALA A 203 -4.01 4.75 25.31
CA ALA A 203 -3.00 3.72 25.07
C ALA A 203 -1.93 3.75 26.17
N ARG A 204 -1.26 2.62 26.39
CA ARG A 204 -0.17 2.51 27.36
C ARG A 204 1.09 3.31 26.95
N SER A 205 1.32 3.46 25.65
CA SER A 205 2.43 4.24 25.08
C SER A 205 1.99 5.68 24.85
N HIS A 206 2.77 6.64 25.33
CA HIS A 206 2.48 8.07 25.18
C HIS A 206 2.55 8.52 23.72
N LEU A 207 3.48 7.99 22.93
CA LEU A 207 3.57 8.32 21.51
C LEU A 207 2.35 7.81 20.73
N LEU A 208 1.88 6.60 21.02
CA LEU A 208 0.67 6.08 20.40
C LEU A 208 -0.56 6.86 20.87
N GLU A 209 -0.67 7.12 22.18
CA GLU A 209 -1.77 7.89 22.76
C GLU A 209 -1.90 9.27 22.12
N ALA A 210 -0.80 10.02 22.02
CA ALA A 210 -0.79 11.33 21.36
C ALA A 210 -1.23 11.24 19.87
N GLY A 211 -0.79 10.19 19.17
CA GLY A 211 -1.22 9.93 17.79
C GLY A 211 -2.71 9.61 17.67
N LEU A 212 -3.26 8.82 18.60
CA LEU A 212 -4.68 8.48 18.66
C LEU A 212 -5.53 9.72 18.97
N GLN A 213 -5.10 10.54 19.95
CA GLN A 213 -5.77 11.78 20.31
C GLN A 213 -5.77 12.79 19.15
N LEU A 214 -4.65 12.93 18.43
CA LEU A 214 -4.59 13.78 17.24
C LEU A 214 -5.56 13.30 16.16
N ALA A 215 -5.63 11.98 15.92
CA ALA A 215 -6.56 11.41 14.96
C ALA A 215 -8.03 11.57 15.40
N ALA A 216 -8.32 11.45 16.70
CA ALA A 216 -9.64 11.71 17.25
C ALA A 216 -10.06 13.19 17.14
N ALA A 217 -9.12 14.13 17.34
CA ALA A 217 -9.37 15.55 17.12
C ALA A 217 -9.64 15.85 15.64
N GLN A 218 -8.93 15.21 14.71
CA GLN A 218 -9.20 15.30 13.27
C GLN A 218 -10.60 14.76 12.93
N ASP A 219 -10.99 13.62 13.50
CA ASP A 219 -12.33 13.05 13.31
C ASP A 219 -13.42 13.96 13.88
N ALA A 220 -13.21 14.53 15.06
CA ALA A 220 -14.13 15.49 15.65
C ALA A 220 -14.36 16.69 14.73
N LEU A 221 -13.28 17.26 14.19
CA LEU A 221 -13.37 18.35 13.23
C LEU A 221 -14.14 17.93 11.98
N ARG A 222 -13.82 16.76 11.42
CA ARG A 222 -14.48 16.21 10.22
C ARG A 222 -15.98 16.01 10.44
N LEU A 223 -16.37 15.39 11.56
CA LEU A 223 -17.76 15.10 11.89
C LEU A 223 -18.54 16.38 12.22
N TRP A 224 -17.93 17.29 12.96
CA TRP A 224 -18.53 18.58 13.28
C TRP A 224 -18.77 19.41 12.02
N LEU A 225 -17.78 19.52 11.12
CA LEU A 225 -17.96 20.16 9.80
C LEU A 225 -19.06 19.46 8.98
N GLY A 226 -19.08 18.13 9.03
CA GLY A 226 -20.11 17.28 8.46
C GLY A 226 -21.50 17.72 8.87
N GLN A 227 -21.78 17.74 10.17
CA GLN A 227 -23.12 17.94 10.68
C GLN A 227 -23.58 19.40 10.65
N GLN A 228 -22.66 20.37 10.75
CA GLN A 228 -23.02 21.79 10.73
C GLN A 228 -23.33 22.30 9.32
N TRP A 229 -22.69 21.76 8.28
CA TRP A 229 -22.72 22.36 6.93
C TRP A 229 -23.30 21.44 5.84
N PHE A 230 -23.37 20.12 6.04
CA PHE A 230 -24.01 19.24 5.06
C PHE A 230 -25.54 19.29 4.97
N PRO A 231 -26.31 19.60 6.03
CA PRO A 231 -27.78 19.57 5.95
C PRO A 231 -28.37 20.59 4.95
N GLN A 232 -27.61 21.60 4.53
CA GLN A 232 -28.15 22.76 3.80
C GLN A 232 -28.08 22.62 2.27
N GLY A 233 -27.49 21.56 1.71
CA GLY A 233 -27.38 21.39 0.25
C GLY A 233 -26.56 22.46 -0.48
N VAL A 234 -25.86 23.32 0.27
CA VAL A 234 -25.00 24.38 -0.27
C VAL A 234 -23.61 23.81 -0.48
N GLU A 235 -23.08 23.93 -1.70
CA GLU A 235 -21.67 23.70 -2.01
C GLU A 235 -20.81 24.70 -1.25
N SER A 236 -20.44 24.34 -0.03
CA SER A 236 -19.63 25.16 0.86
C SER A 236 -18.20 24.60 0.92
N LEU A 237 -17.20 25.49 0.92
CA LEU A 237 -15.79 25.12 1.09
C LEU A 237 -15.55 24.19 2.30
N PRO A 238 -16.22 24.36 3.46
CA PRO A 238 -16.09 23.45 4.59
C PRO A 238 -16.57 22.02 4.30
N ALA A 239 -17.65 21.84 3.53
CA ALA A 239 -18.13 20.51 3.14
C ALA A 239 -17.13 19.79 2.22
N LEU A 240 -16.51 20.52 1.28
CA LEU A 240 -15.42 19.98 0.45
C LEU A 240 -14.23 19.54 1.30
N LEU A 241 -13.81 20.36 2.29
CA LEU A 241 -12.74 20.00 3.20
C LEU A 241 -13.06 18.73 4.01
N GLY A 242 -14.30 18.59 4.48
CA GLY A 242 -14.77 17.37 5.15
C GLY A 242 -14.61 16.13 4.27
N TRP A 243 -15.06 16.18 3.02
CA TRP A 243 -14.89 15.07 2.07
C TRP A 243 -13.44 14.77 1.72
N LEU A 244 -12.62 15.80 1.54
CA LEU A 244 -11.18 15.62 1.27
C LEU A 244 -10.48 14.93 2.44
N LEU A 245 -10.86 15.25 3.68
CA LEU A 245 -10.33 14.57 4.87
C LEU A 245 -10.75 13.09 4.92
N VAL A 246 -12.03 12.78 4.65
CA VAL A 246 -12.49 11.37 4.56
C VAL A 246 -11.67 10.61 3.51
N LEU A 247 -11.56 11.19 2.31
CA LEU A 247 -10.85 10.56 1.21
C LEU A 247 -9.37 10.36 1.53
N ALA A 248 -8.73 11.36 2.14
CA ALA A 248 -7.33 11.29 2.54
C ALA A 248 -7.13 10.14 3.54
N GLU A 249 -7.98 10.01 4.56
CA GLU A 249 -7.91 8.93 5.55
C GLU A 249 -7.97 7.55 4.89
N GLN A 250 -8.97 7.31 4.03
CA GLN A 250 -9.11 6.03 3.33
C GLN A 250 -7.93 5.77 2.37
N ALA A 251 -7.44 6.81 1.70
CA ALA A 251 -6.27 6.72 0.83
C ALA A 251 -5.00 6.38 1.61
N PHE A 252 -4.82 6.91 2.82
CA PHE A 252 -3.66 6.61 3.65
C PHE A 252 -3.66 5.16 4.14
N LEU A 253 -4.81 4.65 4.60
CA LEU A 253 -4.92 3.25 5.01
C LEU A 253 -4.63 2.32 3.82
N ALA A 254 -5.25 2.59 2.66
CA ALA A 254 -5.03 1.81 1.45
C ALA A 254 -3.56 1.86 0.98
N LEU A 255 -2.95 3.04 0.98
CA LEU A 255 -1.56 3.23 0.57
C LEU A 255 -0.59 2.54 1.55
N GLY A 256 -0.80 2.69 2.86
CA GLY A 256 0.01 2.06 3.90
C GLY A 256 -0.02 0.53 3.77
N PHE A 257 -1.21 -0.04 3.66
CA PHE A 257 -1.38 -1.48 3.44
C PHE A 257 -0.68 -1.96 2.17
N LEU A 258 -0.89 -1.29 1.04
CA LEU A 258 -0.33 -1.68 -0.24
C LEU A 258 1.18 -1.53 -0.33
N LEU A 259 1.74 -0.48 0.30
CA LEU A 259 3.19 -0.29 0.38
C LEU A 259 3.86 -1.36 1.24
N LEU A 260 3.20 -1.75 2.33
CA LEU A 260 3.70 -2.79 3.22
C LEU A 260 3.61 -4.17 2.55
N ALA A 261 2.48 -4.49 1.90
CA ALA A 261 2.35 -5.67 1.05
C ALA A 261 3.42 -5.71 -0.05
N ASN A 262 3.70 -4.56 -0.67
CA ASN A 262 4.75 -4.44 -1.67
C ASN A 262 6.17 -4.62 -1.09
N GLY A 263 6.42 -4.21 0.16
CA GLY A 263 7.69 -4.45 0.85
C GLY A 263 7.95 -5.94 1.08
N LEU A 264 6.90 -6.72 1.33
CA LEU A 264 6.97 -8.15 1.63
C LEU A 264 6.95 -9.03 0.37
N LEU A 265 6.22 -8.63 -0.67
CA LEU A 265 6.05 -9.44 -1.87
C LEU A 265 7.27 -9.28 -2.82
N PRO A 266 7.94 -10.38 -3.19
CA PRO A 266 8.98 -10.32 -4.20
C PRO A 266 8.38 -9.96 -5.57
N LEU A 267 9.19 -9.34 -6.43
CA LEU A 267 8.82 -9.14 -7.83
C LEU A 267 8.70 -10.51 -8.50
N ARG A 268 7.62 -10.72 -9.24
CA ARG A 268 7.44 -11.95 -10.01
C ARG A 268 8.47 -11.98 -11.14
N PRO A 269 9.34 -12.99 -11.21
CA PRO A 269 10.23 -13.14 -12.36
C PRO A 269 9.37 -13.36 -13.61
N THR A 270 9.66 -12.62 -14.67
CA THR A 270 9.24 -13.01 -16.02
C THR A 270 10.03 -14.27 -16.34
N ASN A 271 9.39 -15.43 -16.38
CA ASN A 271 10.05 -16.67 -16.78
C ASN A 271 10.77 -16.47 -18.11
N ASP A 272 12.08 -16.75 -18.12
CA ASP A 272 12.96 -16.91 -19.29
C ASP A 272 12.55 -18.13 -20.14
N THR A 273 11.30 -18.14 -20.60
CA THR A 273 10.81 -19.12 -21.60
C THR A 273 10.76 -18.51 -23.01
N LEU A 274 11.19 -17.26 -23.15
CA LEU A 274 11.57 -16.66 -24.42
C LEU A 274 13.09 -16.60 -24.41
N GLY A 275 13.71 -17.23 -25.41
CA GLY A 275 15.14 -17.53 -25.47
C GLY A 275 16.04 -16.33 -25.17
N ASP A 276 17.29 -16.68 -24.85
CA ASP A 276 18.41 -15.76 -24.64
C ASP A 276 18.28 -14.49 -25.50
N PRO A 277 18.28 -13.27 -24.92
CA PRO A 277 18.22 -12.03 -25.69
C PRO A 277 19.40 -11.87 -26.67
N ARG A 278 20.44 -12.71 -26.58
CA ARG A 278 21.49 -12.83 -27.61
C ARG A 278 21.02 -13.48 -28.91
N ASN A 279 19.87 -14.17 -28.90
CA ASN A 279 19.29 -14.88 -30.04
C ASN A 279 18.01 -14.21 -30.56
N ALA A 280 17.72 -12.96 -30.19
CA ALA A 280 16.67 -12.20 -30.86
C ALA A 280 17.10 -11.99 -32.33
N PRO A 281 16.30 -12.39 -33.32
CA PRO A 281 16.64 -12.13 -34.71
C PRO A 281 16.77 -10.62 -34.89
N VAL A 282 17.93 -10.20 -35.40
CA VAL A 282 18.12 -8.86 -35.93
C VAL A 282 17.08 -8.70 -37.02
N ILE A 283 16.12 -7.81 -36.82
CA ILE A 283 15.24 -7.40 -37.89
C ILE A 283 16.10 -6.50 -38.77
N GLU A 284 16.58 -7.06 -39.88
CA GLU A 284 17.12 -6.30 -41.01
C GLU A 284 15.98 -5.56 -41.74
#